data_AF-A0A410TRW7-F1
#
_entry.id   AF-A0A410TRW7-F1
#
_cell.length_a   1.000
_cell.length_b   1.000
_cell.length_c   1.000
_cell.angle_alpha   90.00
_cell.angle_beta   90.00
_cell.angle_gamma   90.00
#
_symmetry.space_group_name_H-M   'P 1'
#
loop_
_entity.id
_entity.type
_entity.pdbx_description
1 polymer ?
#
loop_
_entity_poly.entity_id
_entity_poly.type
_entity_poly.pdbx_seq_one_letter_code
_entity_poly.pdbx_strand_id
1 'polypeptide(L)'
;MDGEPADRKEAAAADRESGELVDLKWIGPATEAVLSDADVTAAAVREKGVSYRALVDAGVNPGVAAKIRREHSLSWSFEAGDGLDRRSTQVRGLGSEEAAWVAASAGDWESDGSESDGDAGDGADSTAGDWEPAGDWPSVGGADDTTPGDDAAPDDAAAADGSGDPVAAETAWRTRSAPTPLSTLSAVADDGNAVELLADAGISSVRSLAAADPDRVADVLDLDAARVDRWHAAARDARN
;
A
#
# COMPACT_ATOMS: atom_id res chain seq x y z
N MET A 1 -11.45 49.66 17.12
CA MET A 1 -10.47 48.57 17.30
C MET A 1 -11.05 47.43 16.51
N ASP A 2 -10.69 47.46 15.23
CA ASP A 2 -11.29 46.74 14.14
C ASP A 2 -10.35 45.57 13.86
N GLY A 3 -10.74 44.39 14.29
CA GLY A 3 -10.16 43.14 13.90
C GLY A 3 -11.28 42.25 13.40
N GLU A 4 -11.02 41.55 12.30
CA GLU A 4 -11.81 40.44 11.74
C GLU A 4 -12.89 40.79 10.70
N PRO A 5 -12.54 40.59 9.41
CA PRO A 5 -13.35 39.71 8.57
C PRO A 5 -12.52 38.78 7.64
N ALA A 6 -11.34 38.32 8.07
CA ALA A 6 -10.50 37.42 7.27
C ALA A 6 -10.95 35.94 7.38
N ASP A 7 -11.13 35.43 8.59
CA ASP A 7 -11.43 34.01 8.86
C ASP A 7 -12.70 33.50 8.16
N ARG A 8 -13.76 34.31 8.07
CA ARG A 8 -15.01 33.89 7.41
C ARG A 8 -14.86 33.71 5.90
N LYS A 9 -13.98 34.50 5.26
CA LYS A 9 -13.72 34.39 3.82
C LYS A 9 -12.90 33.15 3.50
N GLU A 10 -11.96 32.81 4.38
CA GLU A 10 -11.08 31.66 4.26
C GLU A 10 -11.86 30.35 4.47
N ALA A 11 -12.71 30.28 5.50
CA ALA A 11 -13.60 29.13 5.72
C ALA A 11 -14.58 28.89 4.56
N ALA A 12 -15.15 29.95 3.98
CA ALA A 12 -16.05 29.83 2.82
C ALA A 12 -15.32 29.50 1.49
N ALA A 13 -14.00 29.70 1.42
CA ALA A 13 -13.19 29.25 0.29
C ALA A 13 -12.86 27.76 0.43
N ALA A 14 -12.44 27.33 1.63
CA ALA A 14 -12.23 25.92 1.97
C ALA A 14 -13.48 25.08 1.68
N ASP A 15 -14.67 25.47 2.16
CA ASP A 15 -15.93 24.76 1.88
C ASP A 15 -16.25 24.60 0.37
N ARG A 16 -15.87 25.58 -0.47
CA ARG A 16 -16.06 25.47 -1.93
C ARG A 16 -15.01 24.55 -2.56
N GLU A 17 -13.76 24.65 -2.13
CA GLU A 17 -12.66 23.82 -2.62
C GLU A 17 -12.84 22.34 -2.22
N SER A 18 -13.37 22.09 -1.03
CA SER A 18 -13.82 20.78 -0.55
C SER A 18 -14.98 20.25 -1.42
N GLY A 19 -15.95 21.09 -1.78
CA GLY A 19 -16.99 20.76 -2.77
C GLY A 19 -16.44 20.36 -4.15
N GLU A 20 -15.35 20.98 -4.62
CA GLU A 20 -14.72 20.62 -5.90
C GLU A 20 -13.88 19.34 -5.83
N LEU A 21 -13.44 18.92 -4.62
CA LEU A 21 -12.74 17.66 -4.41
C LEU A 21 -13.68 16.49 -4.60
N VAL A 22 -14.90 16.54 -4.05
CA VAL A 22 -15.89 15.46 -4.20
C VAL A 22 -16.42 15.31 -5.65
N ASP A 23 -16.24 16.32 -6.50
CA ASP A 23 -16.51 16.24 -7.94
C ASP A 23 -15.46 15.40 -8.70
N LEU A 24 -14.29 15.17 -8.11
CA LEU A 24 -13.25 14.33 -8.69
C LEU A 24 -13.59 12.85 -8.50
N LYS A 25 -13.40 12.09 -9.57
CA LYS A 25 -13.71 10.66 -9.58
C LYS A 25 -12.85 9.94 -8.54
N TRP A 26 -13.51 9.11 -7.73
CA TRP A 26 -12.94 8.36 -6.60
C TRP A 26 -12.67 9.17 -5.33
N ILE A 27 -13.08 10.44 -5.26
CA ILE A 27 -13.05 11.23 -4.03
C ILE A 27 -14.46 11.30 -3.45
N GLY A 28 -14.66 10.68 -2.29
CA GLY A 28 -15.91 10.79 -1.52
C GLY A 28 -15.76 11.74 -0.33
N PRO A 29 -16.84 12.05 0.41
CA PRO A 29 -16.82 12.99 1.54
C PRO A 29 -15.78 12.66 2.62
N ALA A 30 -15.53 11.36 2.87
CA ALA A 30 -14.52 10.96 3.84
C ALA A 30 -13.08 11.22 3.34
N THR A 31 -12.83 10.98 2.04
CA THR A 31 -11.52 11.29 1.43
C THR A 31 -11.32 12.80 1.31
N GLU A 32 -12.38 13.55 1.00
CA GLU A 32 -12.36 15.00 0.92
C GLU A 32 -12.04 15.64 2.28
N ALA A 33 -12.63 15.16 3.38
CA ALA A 33 -12.27 15.64 4.71
C ALA A 33 -10.78 15.44 5.03
N VAL A 34 -10.23 14.27 4.67
CA VAL A 34 -8.80 13.96 4.85
C VAL A 34 -7.91 14.84 3.97
N LEU A 35 -8.29 15.06 2.71
CA LEU A 35 -7.53 15.92 1.80
C LEU A 35 -7.59 17.39 2.19
N SER A 36 -8.75 17.85 2.69
CA SER A 36 -8.93 19.22 3.17
C SER A 36 -8.10 19.48 4.44
N ASP A 37 -8.05 18.53 5.37
CA ASP A 37 -7.18 18.59 6.56
C ASP A 37 -5.69 18.64 6.20
N ALA A 38 -5.32 18.07 5.04
CA ALA A 38 -3.97 18.08 4.50
C ALA A 38 -3.67 19.25 3.52
N ASP A 39 -4.55 20.26 3.45
CA ASP A 39 -4.46 21.40 2.51
C ASP A 39 -4.33 20.99 1.03
N VAL A 40 -4.82 19.81 0.66
CA VAL A 40 -4.79 19.30 -0.71
C VAL A 40 -6.04 19.73 -1.46
N THR A 41 -5.87 20.65 -2.39
CA THR A 41 -6.97 21.20 -3.20
C THR A 41 -7.28 20.36 -4.44
N ALA A 42 -8.48 20.50 -4.99
CA ALA A 42 -8.86 19.85 -6.24
C ALA A 42 -7.98 20.30 -7.43
N ALA A 43 -7.53 21.56 -7.43
CA ALA A 43 -6.56 22.06 -8.39
C ALA A 43 -5.22 21.31 -8.31
N ALA A 44 -4.70 21.08 -7.10
CA ALA A 44 -3.46 20.34 -6.90
C ALA A 44 -3.52 18.91 -7.47
N VAL A 45 -4.67 18.24 -7.35
CA VAL A 45 -4.88 16.91 -7.96
C VAL A 45 -4.94 16.99 -9.49
N ARG A 46 -5.65 17.97 -10.07
CA ARG A 46 -5.76 18.15 -11.53
C ARG A 46 -4.44 18.54 -12.18
N GLU A 47 -3.66 19.38 -11.50
CA GLU A 47 -2.35 19.87 -11.94
C GLU A 47 -1.21 18.89 -11.63
N LYS A 48 -1.52 17.74 -11.01
CA LYS A 48 -0.54 16.70 -10.65
C LYS A 48 0.52 17.18 -9.65
N GLY A 49 0.16 18.16 -8.81
CA GLY A 49 0.95 18.65 -7.68
C GLY A 49 0.94 17.70 -6.48
N VAL A 50 0.21 16.58 -6.55
CA VAL A 50 0.14 15.56 -5.52
C VAL A 50 0.63 14.21 -6.05
N SER A 51 1.31 13.42 -5.21
CA SER A 51 1.78 12.07 -5.54
C SER A 51 1.02 11.01 -4.76
N TYR A 52 1.07 9.75 -5.21
CA TYR A 52 0.47 8.63 -4.48
C TYR A 52 0.95 8.54 -3.03
N ARG A 53 2.26 8.71 -2.78
CA ARG A 53 2.78 8.74 -1.41
C ARG A 53 2.21 9.88 -0.58
N ALA A 54 2.13 11.09 -1.14
CA ALA A 54 1.54 12.23 -0.44
C ALA A 54 0.07 11.96 -0.06
N LEU A 55 -0.72 11.30 -0.93
CA LEU A 55 -2.09 10.89 -0.61
C LEU A 55 -2.13 9.87 0.55
N VAL A 56 -1.28 8.86 0.53
CA VAL A 56 -1.23 7.83 1.58
C VAL A 56 -0.73 8.41 2.90
N ASP A 57 0.27 9.28 2.87
CA ASP A 57 0.83 9.95 4.05
C ASP A 57 -0.17 10.95 4.67
N ALA A 58 -1.01 11.58 3.84
CA ALA A 58 -2.16 12.37 4.29
C ALA A 58 -3.26 11.51 4.96
N GLY A 59 -3.17 10.17 4.88
CA GLY A 59 -4.15 9.26 5.48
C GLY A 59 -5.23 8.76 4.52
N VAL A 60 -5.12 9.05 3.21
CA VAL A 60 -6.03 8.47 2.21
C VAL A 60 -5.80 6.97 2.11
N ASN A 61 -6.89 6.21 2.04
CA ASN A 61 -6.80 4.76 1.88
C ASN A 61 -5.93 4.38 0.66
N PRO A 62 -4.95 3.46 0.79
CA PRO A 62 -4.04 3.09 -0.30
C PRO A 62 -4.73 2.64 -1.58
N GLY A 63 -5.88 1.96 -1.48
CA GLY A 63 -6.65 1.51 -2.64
C GLY A 63 -7.35 2.68 -3.37
N VAL A 64 -7.88 3.65 -2.61
CA VAL A 64 -8.48 4.87 -3.15
C VAL A 64 -7.40 5.76 -3.76
N ALA A 65 -6.28 5.96 -3.06
CA ALA A 65 -5.11 6.69 -3.57
C ALA A 65 -4.58 6.07 -4.87
N ALA A 66 -4.59 4.74 -5.00
CA ALA A 66 -4.20 4.07 -6.24
C ALA A 66 -5.18 4.34 -7.40
N LYS A 67 -6.48 4.43 -7.14
CA LYS A 67 -7.49 4.80 -8.15
C LYS A 67 -7.35 6.27 -8.56
N ILE A 68 -7.26 7.18 -7.60
CA ILE A 68 -7.03 8.62 -7.84
C ILE A 68 -5.77 8.82 -8.68
N ARG A 69 -4.67 8.13 -8.32
CA ARG A 69 -3.41 8.18 -9.08
C ARG A 69 -3.59 7.74 -10.54
N ARG A 70 -4.27 6.63 -10.79
CA ARG A 70 -4.50 6.12 -12.16
C ARG A 70 -5.39 7.07 -12.96
N GLU A 71 -6.44 7.59 -12.34
CA GLU A 71 -7.39 8.49 -12.98
C GLU A 71 -6.74 9.84 -13.35
N HIS A 72 -6.04 10.45 -12.40
CA HIS A 72 -5.40 11.76 -12.57
C HIS A 72 -3.95 11.68 -13.06
N SER A 73 -3.48 10.48 -13.41
CA SER A 73 -2.11 10.21 -13.86
C SER A 73 -1.04 10.79 -12.92
N LEU A 74 -1.25 10.65 -11.61
CA LEU A 74 -0.34 11.19 -10.59
C LEU A 74 0.97 10.39 -10.52
N SER A 75 2.05 11.08 -10.17
CA SER A 75 3.34 10.46 -9.87
C SER A 75 3.24 9.54 -8.66
N TRP A 76 4.06 8.48 -8.63
CA TRP A 76 4.09 7.58 -7.47
C TRP A 76 4.67 8.26 -6.22
N SER A 77 5.72 9.04 -6.42
CA SER A 77 6.34 9.96 -5.46
C SER A 77 7.02 11.09 -6.23
N PHE A 78 7.14 12.28 -5.65
CA PHE A 78 7.97 13.36 -6.20
C PHE A 78 9.46 13.14 -5.93
N GLU A 79 9.76 12.35 -4.90
CA GLU A 79 11.11 12.02 -4.49
C GLU A 79 11.60 10.80 -5.28
N ALA A 80 12.34 11.08 -6.34
CA ALA A 80 13.12 10.11 -7.11
C ALA A 80 14.58 10.16 -6.62
N GLY A 81 14.84 9.91 -5.34
CA GLY A 81 16.22 9.97 -4.82
C GLY A 81 16.38 9.62 -3.35
N ASP A 82 15.66 10.30 -2.46
CA ASP A 82 15.92 10.19 -1.02
C ASP A 82 15.27 8.95 -0.42
N GLY A 83 16.05 7.88 -0.35
CA GLY A 83 15.62 6.59 0.18
C GLY A 83 16.32 5.40 -0.46
N LEU A 84 17.13 5.59 -1.51
CA LEU A 84 18.07 4.56 -1.94
C LEU A 84 19.10 4.24 -0.85
N ASP A 85 19.75 5.24 -0.25
CA ASP A 85 20.76 5.03 0.81
C ASP A 85 20.21 4.27 2.02
N ARG A 86 18.99 4.61 2.46
CA ARG A 86 18.35 3.90 3.57
C ARG A 86 18.02 2.45 3.22
N ARG A 87 17.54 2.19 2.00
CA ARG A 87 17.18 0.84 1.53
C ARG A 87 18.42 -0.01 1.23
N SER A 88 19.48 0.57 0.66
CA SER A 88 20.74 -0.13 0.45
C SER A 88 21.36 -0.55 1.79
N THR A 89 21.27 0.30 2.82
CA THR A 89 21.72 -0.04 4.18
C THR A 89 20.85 -1.10 4.86
N GLN A 90 19.59 -1.24 4.44
CA GLN A 90 18.63 -2.22 4.98
C GLN A 90 18.76 -3.60 4.30
N VAL A 91 19.38 -3.68 3.12
CA VAL A 91 19.78 -4.95 2.49
C VAL A 91 21.03 -5.46 3.22
N ARG A 92 20.82 -6.34 4.21
CA ARG A 92 21.89 -7.16 4.78
C ARG A 92 21.72 -8.61 4.31
N GLY A 93 22.84 -9.24 3.94
CA GLY A 93 22.88 -10.67 3.66
C GLY A 93 23.07 -11.07 2.20
N LEU A 94 23.84 -10.32 1.40
CA LEU A 94 24.40 -10.93 0.19
C LEU A 94 25.30 -12.10 0.63
N GLY A 95 24.93 -13.31 0.23
CA GLY A 95 25.75 -14.50 0.45
C GLY A 95 27.10 -14.35 -0.25
N SER A 96 28.10 -15.13 0.15
CA SER A 96 29.44 -15.11 -0.47
C SER A 96 29.41 -15.37 -1.97
N GLU A 97 28.47 -16.19 -2.43
CA GLU A 97 28.26 -16.51 -3.84
C GLU A 97 27.69 -15.31 -4.61
N GLU A 98 26.73 -14.58 -4.02
CA GLU A 98 26.13 -13.39 -4.63
C GLU A 98 27.10 -12.22 -4.64
N ALA A 99 27.89 -12.05 -3.57
CA ALA A 99 28.96 -11.04 -3.51
C ALA A 99 30.07 -11.31 -4.55
N ALA A 100 30.42 -12.58 -4.78
CA ALA A 100 31.37 -12.95 -5.82
C ALA A 100 30.83 -12.64 -7.23
N TRP A 101 29.52 -12.84 -7.46
CA TRP A 101 28.86 -12.51 -8.71
C TRP A 101 28.84 -10.99 -8.98
N VAL A 102 28.50 -10.18 -7.96
CA VAL A 102 28.53 -8.71 -8.08
C VAL A 102 29.95 -8.19 -8.34
N ALA A 103 30.96 -8.75 -7.68
CA ALA A 103 32.35 -8.36 -7.90
C ALA A 103 32.86 -8.72 -9.32
N ALA A 104 32.42 -9.86 -9.86
CA ALA A 104 32.75 -10.25 -11.23
C ALA A 104 32.09 -9.34 -12.28
N SER A 105 30.86 -8.85 -12.01
CA SER A 105 30.13 -7.96 -12.93
C SER A 105 30.47 -6.47 -12.79
N ALA A 106 31.23 -6.06 -11.77
CA ALA A 106 31.53 -4.65 -11.50
C ALA A 106 32.65 -4.04 -12.37
N GLY A 107 33.36 -4.84 -13.17
CA GLY A 107 34.58 -4.40 -13.88
C GLY A 107 34.46 -4.16 -15.39
N ASP A 108 33.36 -4.54 -16.04
CA ASP A 108 33.24 -4.59 -17.51
C ASP A 108 32.20 -3.61 -18.08
N TRP A 109 32.19 -2.38 -17.56
CA TRP A 109 31.31 -1.32 -18.10
C TRP A 109 32.07 -0.02 -18.40
N GLU A 110 33.37 0.04 -18.11
CA GLU A 110 34.19 1.26 -18.20
C GLU A 110 35.36 1.16 -19.19
N SER A 111 35.52 0.04 -19.92
CA SER A 111 36.68 -0.20 -20.81
C SER A 111 36.45 -0.06 -22.32
N ASP A 112 35.27 0.34 -22.79
CA ASP A 112 35.02 0.60 -24.23
C ASP A 112 35.13 2.09 -24.60
N GLY A 113 36.06 2.80 -23.98
CA GLY A 113 36.25 4.23 -24.20
C GLY A 113 37.70 4.65 -24.09
N SER A 114 38.34 4.87 -25.24
CA SER A 114 39.73 5.33 -25.45
C SER A 114 40.73 4.17 -25.39
N GLU A 115 41.57 3.90 -26.41
CA GLU A 115 42.51 4.84 -27.02
C GLU A 115 42.82 4.50 -28.50
N SER A 116 43.00 5.56 -29.29
CA SER A 116 43.41 5.54 -30.69
C SER A 116 44.93 5.71 -30.77
N ASP A 117 45.64 4.81 -31.49
CA ASP A 117 46.85 5.15 -32.25
C ASP A 117 47.25 4.06 -33.27
N GLY A 118 47.02 4.37 -34.55
CA GLY A 118 47.72 4.00 -35.80
C GLY A 118 48.23 2.58 -36.10
N ASP A 119 47.68 1.94 -37.15
CA ASP A 119 48.38 1.63 -38.42
C ASP A 119 47.37 1.10 -39.46
N ALA A 120 47.56 1.42 -40.74
CA ALA A 120 46.61 1.25 -41.82
C ALA A 120 46.58 -0.18 -42.40
N GLY A 121 45.37 -0.69 -42.70
CA GLY A 121 45.23 -1.88 -43.54
C GLY A 121 43.82 -2.43 -43.66
N ASP A 122 43.16 -2.05 -44.75
CA ASP A 122 42.25 -2.90 -45.56
C ASP A 122 40.87 -3.30 -44.98
N GLY A 123 39.83 -2.77 -45.64
CA GLY A 123 38.67 -3.55 -46.06
C GLY A 123 37.65 -4.01 -45.01
N ALA A 124 36.49 -3.34 -45.00
CA ALA A 124 35.13 -3.93 -45.02
C ALA A 124 34.16 -3.23 -44.06
N ASP A 125 33.20 -2.55 -44.71
CA ASP A 125 31.77 -2.59 -44.45
C ASP A 125 31.27 -2.69 -43.00
N SER A 126 30.76 -1.56 -42.52
CA SER A 126 29.97 -1.39 -41.32
C SER A 126 28.68 -2.22 -41.37
N THR A 127 28.68 -3.42 -40.78
CA THR A 127 27.44 -4.09 -40.37
C THR A 127 27.40 -4.14 -38.85
N ALA A 128 26.36 -3.50 -38.32
CA ALA A 128 26.03 -3.43 -36.91
C ALA A 128 26.06 -4.81 -36.26
N GLY A 129 26.73 -4.91 -35.11
CA GLY A 129 26.78 -6.12 -34.28
C GLY A 129 25.38 -6.59 -33.90
N ASP A 130 25.00 -7.68 -34.54
CA ASP A 130 23.86 -8.53 -34.26
C ASP A 130 24.00 -9.10 -32.85
N TRP A 131 23.07 -8.75 -31.96
CA TRP A 131 22.96 -9.35 -30.63
C TRP A 131 22.45 -10.78 -30.78
N GLU A 132 23.34 -11.77 -30.76
CA GLU A 132 22.97 -13.18 -30.73
C GLU A 132 22.70 -13.64 -29.28
N PRO A 133 21.45 -14.00 -28.89
CA PRO A 133 21.19 -14.65 -27.61
C PRO A 133 21.56 -16.13 -27.70
N ALA A 134 22.83 -16.45 -27.49
CA ALA A 134 23.27 -17.82 -27.28
C ALA A 134 23.13 -18.21 -25.80
N GLY A 135 22.14 -19.04 -25.46
CA GLY A 135 22.07 -19.67 -24.14
C GLY A 135 20.68 -20.17 -23.72
N ASP A 136 20.32 -21.36 -24.22
CA ASP A 136 19.53 -22.42 -23.56
C ASP A 136 18.54 -22.00 -22.44
N TRP A 137 17.32 -21.61 -22.84
CA TRP A 137 16.16 -21.67 -21.95
C TRP A 137 15.49 -23.04 -22.12
N PRO A 138 15.17 -23.79 -21.06
CA PRO A 138 14.53 -25.09 -21.20
C PRO A 138 13.17 -24.95 -21.88
N SER A 139 13.07 -25.52 -23.07
CA SER A 139 11.86 -25.60 -23.88
C SER A 139 10.83 -26.48 -23.17
N VAL A 140 9.79 -25.88 -22.59
CA VAL A 140 8.59 -26.63 -22.20
C VAL A 140 7.81 -26.85 -23.49
N GLY A 141 7.92 -28.08 -24.00
CA GLY A 141 7.34 -28.49 -25.26
C GLY A 141 5.82 -28.30 -25.29
N GLY A 142 5.34 -27.66 -26.35
CA GLY A 142 3.94 -27.75 -26.76
C GLY A 142 3.70 -29.07 -27.48
N ALA A 143 2.62 -29.75 -27.10
CA ALA A 143 1.58 -30.27 -27.99
C ALA A 143 0.70 -31.24 -27.20
N ASP A 144 -0.52 -30.82 -26.86
CA ASP A 144 -1.67 -31.54 -27.38
C ASP A 144 -2.85 -30.58 -27.52
N ASP A 145 -3.30 -30.48 -28.77
CA ASP A 145 -4.57 -29.92 -29.16
C ASP A 145 -5.63 -30.88 -28.64
N THR A 146 -6.22 -30.54 -27.51
CA THR A 146 -7.55 -31.02 -27.19
C THR A 146 -8.27 -29.83 -26.61
N THR A 147 -9.34 -29.41 -27.30
CA THR A 147 -10.35 -28.52 -26.76
C THR A 147 -11.44 -29.40 -26.15
N PRO A 148 -11.52 -29.60 -24.82
CA PRO A 148 -12.76 -29.99 -24.16
C PRO A 148 -13.48 -28.75 -23.65
N GLY A 149 -14.69 -28.55 -24.18
CA GLY A 149 -15.87 -27.99 -23.49
C GLY A 149 -15.65 -26.79 -22.58
N ASP A 150 -16.08 -25.64 -23.07
CA ASP A 150 -16.37 -24.40 -22.35
C ASP A 150 -17.56 -24.58 -21.37
N ASP A 151 -17.44 -25.51 -20.43
CA ASP A 151 -18.41 -25.73 -19.37
C ASP A 151 -17.71 -26.05 -18.04
N ALA A 152 -17.88 -25.12 -17.09
CA ALA A 152 -17.58 -25.19 -15.66
C ALA A 152 -16.11 -25.05 -15.22
N ALA A 153 -15.59 -23.82 -15.28
CA ALA A 153 -14.59 -23.34 -14.32
C ALA A 153 -15.31 -22.76 -13.07
N PRO A 154 -14.82 -23.01 -11.84
CA PRO A 154 -15.46 -22.55 -10.61
C PRO A 154 -15.40 -21.01 -10.46
N ASP A 155 -16.56 -20.46 -10.12
CA ASP A 155 -16.94 -19.05 -9.84
C ASP A 155 -16.17 -18.36 -8.68
N ASP A 156 -14.85 -18.51 -8.56
CA ASP A 156 -14.09 -17.86 -7.47
C ASP A 156 -12.82 -17.12 -7.92
N ALA A 157 -12.82 -16.66 -9.17
CA ALA A 157 -11.95 -15.57 -9.59
C ALA A 157 -12.79 -14.29 -9.59
N ALA A 158 -12.60 -13.44 -8.58
CA ALA A 158 -13.17 -12.11 -8.53
C ALA A 158 -12.78 -11.32 -9.79
N ALA A 159 -13.65 -11.35 -10.80
CA ALA A 159 -13.59 -10.50 -11.96
C ALA A 159 -13.68 -9.05 -11.46
N ALA A 160 -12.54 -8.39 -11.37
CA ALA A 160 -12.48 -6.94 -11.24
C ALA A 160 -12.75 -6.33 -12.63
N ASP A 161 -13.97 -6.51 -13.14
CA ASP A 161 -14.44 -5.97 -14.43
C ASP A 161 -14.69 -4.44 -14.38
N GLY A 162 -14.35 -3.78 -13.27
CA GLY A 162 -14.48 -2.35 -13.12
C GLY A 162 -15.93 -1.85 -12.98
N SER A 163 -16.92 -2.75 -12.89
CA SER A 163 -18.35 -2.42 -12.74
C SER A 163 -18.79 -2.27 -11.28
N GLY A 164 -17.92 -2.58 -10.32
CA GLY A 164 -18.24 -2.58 -8.90
C GLY A 164 -18.34 -1.18 -8.28
N ASP A 165 -19.40 -0.96 -7.50
CA ASP A 165 -19.59 0.20 -6.63
C ASP A 165 -18.35 0.42 -5.75
N PRO A 166 -17.70 1.60 -5.79
CA PRO A 166 -16.55 1.91 -4.96
C PRO A 166 -16.80 1.69 -3.47
N VAL A 167 -18.02 1.95 -2.97
CA VAL A 167 -18.40 1.76 -1.58
C VAL A 167 -18.43 0.28 -1.23
N ALA A 168 -18.98 -0.56 -2.11
CA ALA A 168 -18.96 -2.01 -1.93
C ALA A 168 -17.52 -2.56 -1.96
N ALA A 169 -16.68 -2.04 -2.86
CA ALA A 169 -15.27 -2.44 -2.95
C ALA A 169 -14.46 -2.03 -1.69
N GLU A 170 -14.71 -0.83 -1.16
CA GLU A 170 -14.07 -0.37 0.09
C GLU A 170 -14.58 -1.16 1.31
N THR A 171 -15.89 -1.38 1.40
CA THR A 171 -16.49 -2.19 2.47
C THR A 171 -15.91 -3.61 2.45
N ALA A 172 -15.80 -4.23 1.28
CA ALA A 172 -15.19 -5.55 1.13
C ALA A 172 -13.69 -5.57 1.48
N TRP A 173 -12.96 -4.47 1.28
CA TRP A 173 -11.57 -4.35 1.73
C TRP A 173 -11.46 -4.17 3.24
N ARG A 174 -12.32 -3.35 3.86
CA ARG A 174 -12.36 -3.18 5.32
C ARG A 174 -12.75 -4.48 6.01
N THR A 175 -13.71 -5.23 5.49
CA THR A 175 -14.07 -6.55 6.02
C THR A 175 -12.90 -7.52 5.93
N ARG A 176 -12.16 -7.54 4.81
CA ARG A 176 -10.99 -8.42 4.64
C ARG A 176 -9.76 -8.00 5.45
N SER A 177 -9.59 -6.71 5.70
CA SER A 177 -8.45 -6.14 6.42
C SER A 177 -8.76 -5.85 7.89
N ALA A 178 -10.00 -6.14 8.33
CA ALA A 178 -10.42 -5.94 9.70
C ALA A 178 -9.60 -6.89 10.60
N PRO A 179 -9.02 -6.36 11.69
CA PRO A 179 -8.46 -7.20 12.73
C PRO A 179 -9.51 -8.19 13.24
N THR A 180 -9.11 -9.41 13.62
CA THR A 180 -10.01 -10.41 14.20
C THR A 180 -10.82 -9.78 15.34
N PRO A 181 -12.17 -9.70 15.21
CA PRO A 181 -12.99 -8.97 16.18
C PRO A 181 -13.11 -9.74 17.49
N LEU A 182 -13.27 -9.02 18.61
CA LEU A 182 -13.36 -9.63 19.95
C LEU A 182 -14.56 -10.56 20.13
N SER A 183 -15.63 -10.35 19.36
CA SER A 183 -16.81 -11.22 19.36
C SER A 183 -16.53 -12.65 18.90
N THR A 184 -15.37 -12.91 18.30
CA THR A 184 -14.92 -14.28 17.97
C THR A 184 -14.36 -15.04 19.18
N LEU A 185 -13.95 -14.35 20.25
CA LEU A 185 -13.50 -14.97 21.49
C LEU A 185 -14.71 -15.28 22.36
N SER A 186 -15.08 -16.56 22.47
CA SER A 186 -16.18 -17.02 23.34
C SER A 186 -16.04 -16.52 24.78
N ALA A 187 -14.82 -16.52 25.33
CA ALA A 187 -14.55 -16.00 26.68
C ALA A 187 -15.00 -14.54 26.91
N VAL A 188 -15.08 -13.74 25.83
CA VAL A 188 -15.54 -12.34 25.86
C VAL A 188 -16.99 -12.24 25.36
N ALA A 189 -17.33 -12.95 24.29
CA ALA A 189 -18.67 -12.93 23.68
C ALA A 189 -19.76 -13.51 24.60
N ASP A 190 -19.42 -14.52 25.40
CA ASP A 190 -20.35 -15.15 26.36
C ASP A 190 -20.43 -14.35 27.67
N ASP A 191 -19.56 -13.37 27.89
CA ASP A 191 -19.43 -12.61 29.13
C ASP A 191 -20.22 -11.29 29.09
N GLY A 192 -21.54 -11.42 28.84
CA GLY A 192 -22.52 -10.33 28.94
C GLY A 192 -22.18 -9.12 28.05
N ASN A 193 -21.76 -8.01 28.66
CA ASN A 193 -21.43 -6.75 28.01
C ASN A 193 -19.92 -6.54 27.78
N ALA A 194 -19.10 -7.57 27.92
CA ALA A 194 -17.64 -7.45 27.82
C ALA A 194 -17.16 -6.89 26.47
N VAL A 195 -17.80 -7.27 25.36
CA VAL A 195 -17.46 -6.74 24.03
C VAL A 195 -17.70 -5.23 23.95
N GLU A 196 -18.81 -4.75 24.51
CA GLU A 196 -19.18 -3.33 24.51
C GLU A 196 -18.27 -2.51 25.43
N LEU A 197 -17.98 -3.01 26.64
CA LEU A 197 -17.08 -2.35 27.59
C LEU A 197 -15.66 -2.22 27.05
N LEU A 198 -15.13 -3.27 26.42
CA LEU A 198 -13.80 -3.23 25.80
C LEU A 198 -13.77 -2.28 24.60
N ALA A 199 -14.85 -2.24 23.80
CA ALA A 199 -14.96 -1.31 22.68
C ALA A 199 -14.98 0.15 23.14
N ASP A 200 -15.63 0.47 24.27
CA ASP A 200 -15.64 1.82 24.88
C ASP A 200 -14.23 2.23 25.35
N ALA A 201 -13.43 1.27 25.84
CA ALA A 201 -12.00 1.47 26.11
C ALA A 201 -11.09 1.50 24.85
N GLY A 202 -11.67 1.45 23.65
CA GLY A 202 -10.92 1.44 22.38
C GLY A 202 -10.30 0.09 22.00
N ILE A 203 -10.64 -0.98 22.73
CA ILE A 203 -10.16 -2.34 22.48
C ILE A 203 -11.25 -3.09 21.69
N SER A 204 -11.12 -3.12 20.36
CA SER A 204 -12.13 -3.74 19.46
C SER A 204 -11.67 -5.05 18.80
N SER A 205 -10.42 -5.48 19.02
CA SER A 205 -9.83 -6.65 18.34
C SER A 205 -9.01 -7.56 19.27
N VAL A 206 -8.92 -8.84 18.88
CA VAL A 206 -8.15 -9.88 19.60
C VAL A 206 -6.68 -9.49 19.76
N ARG A 207 -6.07 -8.92 18.71
CA ARG A 207 -4.69 -8.41 18.77
C ARG A 207 -4.54 -7.26 19.77
N SER A 208 -5.49 -6.33 19.80
CA SER A 208 -5.45 -5.19 20.74
C SER A 208 -5.56 -5.67 22.18
N LEU A 209 -6.50 -6.57 22.46
CA LEU A 209 -6.67 -7.16 23.78
C LEU A 209 -5.43 -7.95 24.24
N ALA A 210 -4.83 -8.77 23.37
CA ALA A 210 -3.63 -9.55 23.71
C ALA A 210 -2.34 -8.71 23.94
N ALA A 211 -2.35 -7.44 23.50
CA ALA A 211 -1.27 -6.49 23.66
C ALA A 211 -1.52 -5.48 24.80
N ALA A 212 -2.76 -5.37 25.26
CA ALA A 212 -3.14 -4.49 26.35
C ALA A 212 -2.58 -5.00 27.70
N ASP A 213 -2.43 -4.07 28.64
CA ASP A 213 -2.08 -4.37 30.02
C ASP A 213 -3.36 -4.71 30.81
N PRO A 214 -3.55 -5.96 31.28
CA PRO A 214 -4.79 -6.39 31.91
C PRO A 214 -5.09 -5.66 33.22
N ASP A 215 -4.06 -5.30 34.01
CA ASP A 215 -4.24 -4.56 35.26
C ASP A 215 -4.78 -3.16 34.96
N ARG A 216 -4.21 -2.50 33.96
CA ARG A 216 -4.66 -1.17 33.53
C ARG A 216 -6.06 -1.20 32.93
N VAL A 217 -6.42 -2.24 32.19
CA VAL A 217 -7.78 -2.39 31.63
C VAL A 217 -8.80 -2.64 32.74
N ALA A 218 -8.44 -3.43 33.76
CA ALA A 218 -9.26 -3.64 34.95
C ALA A 218 -9.50 -2.32 35.71
N ASP A 219 -8.44 -1.53 35.93
CA ASP A 219 -8.52 -0.23 36.60
C ASP A 219 -9.38 0.78 35.83
N VAL A 220 -9.20 0.88 34.51
CA VAL A 220 -9.93 1.86 33.67
C VAL A 220 -11.41 1.52 33.55
N LEU A 221 -11.74 0.23 33.46
CA LEU A 221 -13.12 -0.23 33.31
C LEU A 221 -13.82 -0.52 34.65
N ASP A 222 -13.12 -0.33 35.79
CA ASP A 222 -13.58 -0.70 37.12
C ASP A 222 -14.08 -2.17 37.17
N LEU A 223 -13.29 -3.07 36.58
CA LEU A 223 -13.59 -4.49 36.45
C LEU A 223 -12.71 -5.33 37.36
N ASP A 224 -13.21 -6.52 37.70
CA ASP A 224 -12.43 -7.52 38.41
C ASP A 224 -11.22 -7.97 37.58
N ALA A 225 -10.02 -7.87 38.15
CA ALA A 225 -8.77 -8.18 37.46
C ALA A 225 -8.71 -9.63 36.96
N ALA A 226 -9.24 -10.59 37.73
CA ALA A 226 -9.25 -11.99 37.31
C ALA A 226 -10.19 -12.22 36.10
N ARG A 227 -11.26 -11.42 35.97
CA ARG A 227 -12.11 -11.43 34.79
C ARG A 227 -11.35 -10.94 33.55
N VAL A 228 -10.63 -9.82 33.65
CA VAL A 228 -9.84 -9.25 32.55
C VAL A 228 -8.66 -10.15 32.18
N ASP A 229 -8.00 -10.77 33.15
CA ASP A 229 -6.92 -11.74 32.92
C ASP A 229 -7.37 -12.93 32.09
N ARG A 230 -8.58 -13.46 32.35
CA ARG A 230 -9.15 -14.55 31.54
C ARG A 230 -9.36 -14.14 30.10
N TRP A 231 -9.89 -12.93 29.86
CA TRP A 231 -10.08 -12.40 28.51
C TRP A 231 -8.74 -12.19 27.79
N HIS A 232 -7.76 -11.61 28.49
CA HIS A 232 -6.41 -11.38 27.96
C HIS A 232 -5.68 -12.70 27.64
N ALA A 233 -5.78 -13.71 28.52
CA ALA A 233 -5.23 -15.04 28.28
C ALA A 233 -5.86 -15.72 27.06
N ALA A 234 -7.19 -15.69 26.94
CA ALA A 234 -7.91 -16.21 25.78
C ALA A 234 -7.51 -15.50 24.48
N ALA A 235 -7.29 -14.19 24.52
CA ALA A 235 -6.82 -13.41 23.37
C ALA A 235 -5.39 -13.75 22.95
N ARG A 236 -4.49 -14.08 23.90
CA ARG A 236 -3.13 -14.55 23.58
C ARG A 236 -3.12 -15.95 22.99
N ASP A 237 -3.93 -16.84 23.54
CA ASP A 237 -4.06 -18.22 23.05
C ASP A 237 -4.55 -18.24 21.61
N ALA A 238 -5.57 -17.44 21.29
CA ALA A 238 -6.11 -17.32 19.92
C ALA A 238 -5.12 -16.73 18.88
N ARG A 239 -3.94 -16.26 19.29
CA ARG A 239 -2.88 -15.74 18.40
C ARG A 239 -1.74 -16.72 18.16
N ASN A 240 -1.71 -17.84 18.87
CA ASN A 240 -0.68 -18.88 18.78
C ASN A 240 -1.18 -20.03 17.90
#